data_AF-A0A8X6VF45-F1
#
_entry.id   AF-A0A8X6VF45-F1
#
_cell.length_a   1.000
_cell.length_b   1.000
_cell.length_c   1.000
_cell.angle_alpha   90.00
_cell.angle_beta   90.00
_cell.angle_gamma   90.00
#
_symmetry.space_group_name_H-M   'P 1'
#
loop_
_entity.id
_entity.type
_entity.pdbx_description
1 polymer ?
#
loop_
_entity_poly.entity_id
_entity_poly.type
_entity_poly.pdbx_seq_one_letter_code
_entity_poly.pdbx_strand_id
1 'polypeptide(L)'
;MPTEQEAKPAVVTPSLQQWRSPSTFRGAPGEDPLKWLKEYDRVANFNKWDDMMCLANVYFFLDGTARQWYVNNEDALDSWEAFKMD
;
A
#
# COMPACT_ATOMS: atom_id res chain seq x y z
N MET A 1 23.74 41.86 36.14
CA MET A 1 23.32 41.76 34.73
C MET A 1 22.79 40.35 34.54
N PRO A 2 21.48 40.13 34.30
CA PRO A 2 20.97 38.79 34.06
C PRO A 2 21.29 38.38 32.61
N THR A 3 21.99 37.27 32.45
CA THR A 3 22.21 36.63 31.15
C THR A 3 20.89 36.02 30.67
N GLU A 4 20.33 36.63 29.64
CA GLU A 4 19.17 36.10 28.91
C GLU A 4 19.60 34.82 28.20
N GLN A 5 19.07 33.69 28.66
CA GLN A 5 19.32 32.40 28.07
C GLN A 5 18.49 32.33 26.78
N GLU A 6 19.13 32.61 25.63
CA GLU A 6 18.53 32.47 24.31
C GLU A 6 17.91 31.08 24.15
N ALA A 7 16.58 31.02 24.17
CA ALA A 7 15.83 29.82 23.83
C ALA A 7 16.00 29.59 22.32
N LYS A 8 16.83 28.61 21.95
CA LYS A 8 16.96 28.16 20.57
C LYS A 8 15.58 27.77 20.02
N PRO A 9 15.19 28.23 18.82
CA PRO A 9 13.91 27.85 18.22
C PRO A 9 13.92 26.35 17.95
N ALA A 10 12.95 25.63 18.53
CA ALA A 10 12.74 24.22 18.24
C ALA A 10 12.31 24.09 16.77
N VAL A 11 13.19 23.53 15.94
CA VAL A 11 12.87 23.20 14.55
C VAL A 11 11.87 22.06 14.57
N VAL A 12 10.59 22.38 14.36
CA VAL A 12 9.53 21.38 14.19
C VAL A 12 9.79 20.73 12.83
N THR A 13 10.50 19.60 12.84
CA THR A 13 10.71 18.83 11.61
C THR A 13 9.36 18.18 11.27
N PRO A 14 8.76 18.44 10.10
CA PRO A 14 7.54 17.74 9.73
C PRO A 14 7.84 16.25 9.68
N SER A 15 7.06 15.47 10.43
CA SER A 15 7.13 14.01 10.36
C SER A 15 6.77 13.59 8.93
N LEU A 16 7.78 13.15 8.19
CA LEU A 16 7.58 12.46 6.92
C LEU A 16 6.76 11.21 7.24
N GLN A 17 5.47 11.21 6.92
CA GLN A 17 4.62 10.04 7.10
C GLN A 17 5.28 8.86 6.38
N GLN A 18 5.71 7.85 7.14
CA GLN A 18 6.37 6.69 6.56
C GLN A 18 5.35 5.88 5.78
N TRP A 19 5.57 5.73 4.48
CA TRP A 19 4.71 4.94 3.61
C TRP A 19 4.73 3.47 4.08
N ARG A 20 3.57 2.82 4.08
CA ARG A 20 3.44 1.41 4.43
C ARG A 20 3.34 0.58 3.15
N SER A 21 3.74 -0.68 3.22
CA SER A 21 3.65 -1.61 2.09
C SER A 21 2.89 -2.84 2.55
N PRO A 22 1.93 -3.36 1.76
CA PRO A 22 1.32 -4.66 2.00
C PRO A 22 2.37 -5.77 1.93
N SER A 23 2.07 -6.91 2.54
CA SER A 23 2.78 -8.16 2.29
C SER A 23 2.67 -8.60 0.82
N THR A 24 3.60 -9.41 0.32
CA THR A 24 3.52 -10.01 -1.01
C THR A 24 2.57 -11.21 -1.00
N PHE A 25 1.68 -11.31 -1.98
CA PHE A 25 0.83 -12.48 -2.21
C PHE A 25 1.34 -13.32 -3.38
N ARG A 26 1.55 -14.61 -3.16
CA ARG A 26 2.11 -15.52 -4.18
C ARG A 26 1.06 -16.39 -4.85
N GLY A 27 -0.12 -16.52 -4.23
CA GLY A 27 -1.14 -17.48 -4.64
C GLY A 27 -0.73 -18.92 -4.32
N ALA A 28 0.06 -19.12 -3.26
CA ALA A 28 0.52 -20.44 -2.84
C ALA A 28 -0.55 -21.20 -2.03
N PRO A 29 -0.51 -22.55 -1.98
CA PRO A 29 -1.41 -23.32 -1.14
C PRO A 29 -1.32 -22.90 0.33
N GLY A 30 -2.45 -22.44 0.90
CA GLY A 30 -2.53 -21.98 2.29
C GLY A 30 -2.47 -20.45 2.46
N GLU A 31 -2.19 -19.69 1.41
CA GLU A 31 -2.45 -18.26 1.41
C GLU A 31 -3.94 -17.99 1.18
N ASP A 32 -4.49 -17.00 1.89
CA ASP A 32 -5.90 -16.61 1.79
C ASP A 32 -5.99 -15.25 1.06
N PRO A 33 -6.57 -15.19 -0.15
CA PRO A 33 -6.67 -13.97 -0.93
C PRO A 33 -7.51 -12.90 -0.22
N LEU A 34 -8.58 -13.28 0.49
CA LEU A 34 -9.44 -12.33 1.21
C LEU A 34 -8.74 -11.75 2.43
N LYS A 35 -7.92 -12.56 3.11
CA LYS A 35 -7.08 -12.08 4.21
C LYS A 35 -6.03 -11.09 3.71
N TRP A 36 -5.38 -11.41 2.59
CA TRP A 36 -4.39 -10.53 2.00
C TRP A 36 -5.01 -9.22 1.49
N LEU A 37 -6.15 -9.29 0.80
CA LEU A 37 -6.86 -8.11 0.32
C LEU A 37 -7.26 -7.17 1.47
N LYS A 38 -7.70 -7.71 2.61
CA LYS A 38 -7.97 -6.91 3.82
C LYS A 38 -6.72 -6.22 4.38
N GLU A 39 -5.54 -6.84 4.26
CA GLU A 39 -4.28 -6.20 4.63
C GLU A 39 -3.93 -5.07 3.65
N TYR A 40 -4.09 -5.33 2.35
CA TYR A 40 -3.89 -4.36 1.29
C TYR A 40 -4.76 -3.12 1.52
N ASP A 41 -6.06 -3.29 1.78
CA ASP A 41 -6.99 -2.19 2.05
C ASP A 41 -6.58 -1.35 3.26
N ARG A 42 -6.03 -1.97 4.32
CA ARG A 42 -5.53 -1.23 5.48
C ARG A 42 -4.35 -0.34 5.12
N VAL A 43 -3.44 -0.86 4.30
CA VAL A 43 -2.28 -0.10 3.82
C VAL A 43 -2.69 1.00 2.86
N ALA A 44 -3.57 0.71 1.90
CA ALA A 44 -4.14 1.69 0.98
C ALA A 44 -4.80 2.85 1.73
N ASN A 45 -5.64 2.54 2.73
CA ASN A 45 -6.30 3.55 3.57
C ASN A 45 -5.32 4.40 4.39
N PHE A 46 -4.23 3.80 4.88
CA PHE A 46 -3.17 4.53 5.59
C PHE A 46 -2.39 5.44 4.64
N ASN A 47 -2.05 4.94 3.45
CA ASN A 47 -1.30 5.66 2.42
C ASN A 47 -2.16 6.65 1.62
N LYS A 48 -3.48 6.65 1.81
CA LYS A 48 -4.44 7.48 1.03
C LYS A 48 -4.42 7.16 -0.47
N TRP A 49 -4.30 5.88 -0.79
CA TRP A 49 -4.48 5.41 -2.16
C TRP A 49 -5.96 5.43 -2.52
N ASP A 50 -6.28 6.04 -3.64
CA ASP A 50 -7.58 5.88 -4.31
C ASP A 50 -7.59 4.59 -5.14
N ASP A 51 -8.73 4.27 -5.77
CA ASP A 51 -8.90 3.03 -6.53
C ASP A 51 -7.91 2.91 -7.70
N MET A 52 -7.57 4.03 -8.36
CA MET A 52 -6.58 4.03 -9.44
C MET A 52 -5.18 3.72 -8.91
N MET A 53 -4.80 4.32 -7.77
CA MET A 53 -3.54 4.01 -7.10
C MET A 53 -3.52 2.57 -6.59
N CYS A 54 -4.62 2.05 -6.05
CA CYS A 54 -4.74 0.66 -5.63
C CYS A 54 -4.48 -0.30 -6.80
N LEU A 55 -5.14 -0.08 -7.93
CA LEU A 55 -4.95 -0.90 -9.13
C LEU A 55 -3.52 -0.80 -9.69
N ALA A 56 -2.95 0.40 -9.75
CA ALA A 56 -1.58 0.60 -10.24
C ALA A 56 -0.53 -0.04 -9.32
N ASN A 57 -0.78 -0.06 -8.01
CA ASN A 57 0.18 -0.58 -7.03
C ASN A 57 0.10 -2.09 -6.83
N VAL A 58 -1.07 -2.72 -7.07
CA VAL A 58 -1.33 -4.11 -6.66
C VAL A 58 -0.34 -5.09 -7.28
N TYR A 59 0.03 -4.85 -8.55
CA TYR A 59 1.00 -5.66 -9.29
C TYR A 59 2.32 -5.86 -8.54
N PHE A 60 2.84 -4.81 -7.87
CA PHE A 60 4.11 -4.86 -7.16
C PHE A 60 4.08 -5.75 -5.90
N PHE A 61 2.88 -6.04 -5.40
CA PHE A 61 2.66 -6.88 -4.23
C PHE A 61 2.15 -8.28 -4.60
N LEU A 62 2.07 -8.60 -5.89
CA LEU A 62 1.84 -9.96 -6.38
C LEU A 62 3.17 -10.59 -6.80
N ASP A 63 3.29 -11.89 -6.59
CA ASP A 63 4.42 -12.71 -7.05
C ASP A 63 3.92 -14.11 -7.44
N GLY A 64 4.79 -14.94 -8.02
CA GLY A 64 4.46 -16.32 -8.39
C GLY A 64 3.18 -16.46 -9.23
N THR A 65 2.30 -17.36 -8.81
CA THR A 65 1.04 -17.67 -9.52
C THR A 65 0.09 -16.46 -9.56
N ALA A 66 0.03 -15.68 -8.48
CA ALA A 66 -0.85 -14.51 -8.42
C ALA A 66 -0.42 -13.43 -9.42
N ARG A 67 0.88 -13.18 -9.56
CA ARG A 67 1.38 -12.23 -10.58
C ARG A 67 1.11 -12.75 -11.99
N GLN A 68 1.31 -14.04 -12.24
CA GLN A 68 1.03 -14.61 -13.56
C GLN A 68 -0.45 -14.52 -13.91
N TRP A 69 -1.35 -14.77 -12.96
CA TRP A 69 -2.78 -14.58 -13.14
C TRP A 69 -3.12 -13.11 -13.46
N TYR A 70 -2.53 -12.16 -12.74
CA TYR A 70 -2.77 -10.74 -12.99
C TYR A 70 -2.38 -10.37 -14.44
N VAL A 71 -1.18 -10.73 -14.87
CA VAL A 71 -0.71 -10.45 -16.24
C VAL A 71 -1.62 -11.08 -17.31
N ASN A 72 -2.16 -12.28 -17.05
CA ASN A 72 -3.07 -12.94 -17.99
C ASN A 72 -4.45 -12.28 -18.10
N ASN A 73 -4.85 -11.51 -17.08
CA ASN A 73 -6.16 -10.86 -17.00
C ASN A 73 -6.07 -9.34 -17.02
N GLU A 74 -4.88 -8.76 -17.19
CA GLU A 74 -4.61 -7.33 -17.01
C GLU A 74 -5.52 -6.44 -17.87
N ASP A 75 -5.77 -6.85 -19.12
CA ASP A 75 -6.66 -6.14 -20.05
C ASP A 75 -8.13 -6.10 -19.58
N ALA A 76 -8.55 -7.07 -18.76
CA ALA A 76 -9.90 -7.14 -18.19
C ALA A 76 -10.01 -6.45 -16.81
N LEU A 77 -8.88 -6.19 -16.16
CA LEU A 77 -8.80 -5.58 -14.83
C LEU A 77 -8.72 -4.05 -14.94
N ASP A 78 -9.78 -3.43 -15.47
CA ASP A 78 -9.86 -1.98 -15.73
C ASP A 78 -10.17 -1.12 -14.49
N SER A 79 -10.49 -1.76 -13.37
CA SER A 79 -10.93 -1.10 -12.14
C SER A 79 -10.54 -1.91 -10.89
N TRP A 80 -10.38 -1.22 -9.77
CA TRP A 80 -10.11 -1.87 -8.48
C TRP A 80 -11.26 -2.79 -8.05
N GLU A 81 -12.50 -2.45 -8.39
CA GLU A 81 -13.65 -3.32 -8.14
C GLU A 81 -13.60 -4.60 -8.97
N ALA A 82 -13.26 -4.53 -10.27
CA ALA A 82 -13.07 -5.72 -11.10
C ALA A 82 -12.00 -6.65 -10.52
N PHE A 83 -10.88 -6.10 -10.04
CA PHE A 83 -9.83 -6.86 -9.37
C PHE A 83 -10.29 -7.58 -8.10
N LYS A 84 -11.18 -6.97 -7.31
CA LYS A 84 -11.68 -7.57 -6.06
C LYS A 84 -12.78 -8.62 -6.26
N MET A 85 -13.41 -8.63 -7.43
CA MET A 85 -14.57 -9.48 -7.73
C MET A 85 -14.20 -10.83 -8.40
N ASP A 86 -12.99 -10.97 -8.94
CA ASP A 86 -12.47 -12.24 -9.47
C ASP A 86 -11.95 -13.16 -8.35
#